data_AF-A0A1P9X371-F1
#
_entry.id   AF-A0A1P9X371-F1
#
_cell.length_a   1.000
_cell.length_b   1.000
_cell.length_c   1.000
_cell.angle_alpha   90.00
_cell.angle_beta   90.00
_cell.angle_gamma   90.00
#
_symmetry.space_group_name_H-M   'P 1'
#
loop_
_entity.id
_entity.type
_entity.pdbx_description
1 polymer ?
#
loop_
_entity_poly.entity_id
_entity_poly.type
_entity_poly.pdbx_seq_one_letter_code
_entity_poly.pdbx_strand_id
1 'polypeptide(L)'
;MEPNRSKIICDTNIWYRIFDGRISINELTGKFLVGTYISGFEFGCTLNALNDFNLFRNAVIAFKGQAQQFYKEHPIEYIKLLSNYPSNSDKWIELNESLNKVFGTKEPNPAYYDAAKHEYEKYYTEASDLLEPFVRFVDDYRNSITNKGLHKKNMNASISRLQQIEATKSVITNWFQGVEIKWEPLELFLNVFNEWLRQLDLQNNLKMNLNDWNDVFNLVYVAPGDLYWTRDYKKTWEFIKQAGLSHYLFEPEKVRE
;
A
#
# COMPACT_ATOMS: atom_id res chain seq x y z
N MET A 1 11.78 0.55 -30.25
CA MET A 1 10.71 0.33 -29.25
C MET A 1 11.22 -0.74 -28.31
N GLU A 2 11.55 -0.41 -27.07
CA GLU A 2 11.88 -1.46 -26.10
C GLU A 2 10.67 -2.41 -25.96
N PRO A 3 10.91 -3.72 -25.78
CA PRO A 3 9.82 -4.67 -25.55
C PRO A 3 8.95 -4.20 -24.39
N ASN A 4 7.66 -4.50 -24.45
CA ASN A 4 6.67 -4.12 -23.44
C ASN A 4 7.05 -4.75 -22.08
N ARG A 5 7.84 -4.05 -21.26
CA ARG A 5 8.29 -4.54 -19.96
C ARG A 5 7.16 -4.41 -18.96
N SER A 6 6.87 -5.47 -18.20
CA SER A 6 5.84 -5.41 -17.14
C SER A 6 6.37 -4.67 -15.93
N LYS A 7 5.53 -3.80 -15.35
CA LYS A 7 5.81 -3.13 -14.08
C LYS A 7 5.60 -4.10 -12.92
N ILE A 8 6.49 -4.04 -11.95
CA ILE A 8 6.32 -4.67 -10.65
C ILE A 8 6.30 -3.55 -9.61
N ILE A 9 5.12 -3.31 -9.06
CA ILE A 9 4.92 -2.35 -7.97
C ILE A 9 5.35 -3.04 -6.69
N CYS A 10 6.31 -2.45 -5.99
CA CYS A 10 6.92 -3.06 -4.81
C CYS A 10 6.35 -2.49 -3.52
N ASP A 11 6.06 -3.41 -2.61
CA ASP A 11 5.92 -3.12 -1.19
C ASP A 11 7.29 -2.79 -0.56
N THR A 12 7.29 -2.09 0.57
CA THR A 12 8.48 -1.63 1.29
C THR A 12 9.38 -2.78 1.71
N ASN A 13 8.79 -3.90 2.12
CA ASN A 13 9.52 -5.10 2.55
C ASN A 13 10.39 -5.72 1.44
N ILE A 14 10.08 -5.47 0.17
CA ILE A 14 10.85 -5.99 -0.97
C ILE A 14 12.22 -5.33 -1.06
N TRP A 15 12.30 -4.02 -0.83
CA TRP A 15 13.57 -3.28 -0.92
C TRP A 15 14.60 -3.74 0.12
N TYR A 16 14.14 -4.09 1.33
CA TYR A 16 14.99 -4.71 2.36
C TYR A 16 15.62 -6.02 1.86
N ARG A 17 14.85 -6.84 1.13
CA ARG A 17 15.28 -8.16 0.64
C ARG A 17 16.13 -8.09 -0.62
N ILE A 18 15.92 -7.07 -1.45
CA ILE A 18 16.82 -6.77 -2.57
C ILE A 18 18.20 -6.43 -2.02
N PHE A 19 18.26 -5.61 -0.97
CA PHE A 19 19.54 -5.24 -0.40
C PHE A 19 20.25 -6.43 0.26
N ASP A 20 19.55 -7.22 1.09
CA ASP A 20 20.16 -8.33 1.82
C ASP A 20 20.51 -9.55 0.95
N GLY A 21 20.28 -9.44 -0.37
CA GLY A 21 20.61 -10.46 -1.37
C GLY A 21 19.63 -11.63 -1.42
N ARG A 22 18.56 -11.63 -0.61
CA ARG A 22 17.51 -12.67 -0.70
C ARG A 22 16.64 -12.52 -1.94
N ILE A 23 16.69 -11.36 -2.60
CA ILE A 23 16.09 -11.12 -3.92
C ILE A 23 17.17 -10.70 -4.92
N SER A 24 17.32 -11.46 -6.01
CA SER A 24 18.17 -11.10 -7.14
C SER A 24 17.37 -10.37 -8.22
N ILE A 25 17.68 -9.10 -8.47
CA ILE A 25 17.04 -8.31 -9.53
C ILE A 25 17.39 -8.80 -10.94
N ASN A 26 18.52 -9.52 -11.09
CA ASN A 26 19.00 -10.00 -12.38
C ASN A 26 18.07 -11.07 -12.97
N GLU A 27 17.18 -11.65 -12.15
CA GLU A 27 16.20 -12.64 -12.58
C GLU A 27 14.91 -11.99 -13.14
N LEU A 28 14.77 -10.65 -13.10
CA LEU A 28 13.59 -9.91 -13.53
C LEU A 28 13.54 -9.63 -15.04
N THR A 29 13.90 -10.62 -15.86
CA THR A 29 13.95 -10.45 -17.32
C THR A 29 12.58 -9.99 -17.86
N GLY A 30 12.59 -8.89 -18.63
CA GLY A 30 11.37 -8.30 -19.20
C GLY A 30 10.48 -7.58 -18.18
N LYS A 31 10.94 -7.35 -16.95
CA LYS A 31 10.20 -6.63 -15.90
C LYS A 31 11.03 -5.50 -15.32
N PHE A 32 10.42 -4.59 -14.58
CA PHE A 32 11.12 -3.56 -13.82
C PHE A 32 10.38 -3.21 -12.54
N LEU A 33 11.13 -2.72 -11.56
CA LEU A 33 10.64 -2.39 -10.24
C LEU A 33 10.19 -0.93 -10.18
N VAL A 34 9.05 -0.72 -9.53
CA VAL A 34 8.46 0.60 -9.34
C VAL A 34 8.36 0.87 -7.84
N GLY A 35 9.00 1.94 -7.41
CA GLY A 35 8.84 2.48 -6.06
C GLY A 35 7.56 3.31 -5.97
N THR A 36 6.93 3.32 -4.81
CA THR A 36 5.72 4.11 -4.57
C THR A 36 5.97 5.21 -3.55
N TYR A 37 5.08 6.20 -3.52
CA TYR A 37 5.05 7.20 -2.47
C TYR A 37 4.97 6.53 -1.12
N ILE A 38 4.15 5.48 -0.96
CA ILE A 38 4.00 4.75 0.30
C ILE A 38 5.33 4.13 0.73
N SER A 39 6.09 3.48 -0.15
CA SER A 39 7.40 2.95 0.24
C SER A 39 8.39 4.05 0.63
N GLY A 40 8.45 5.13 -0.15
CA GLY A 40 9.27 6.28 0.21
C GLY A 40 8.86 6.84 1.57
N PHE A 41 7.56 6.94 1.80
CA PHE A 41 6.93 7.47 2.99
C PHE A 41 7.26 6.62 4.23
N GLU A 42 7.09 5.29 4.12
CA GLU A 42 7.46 4.36 5.18
C GLU A 42 8.96 4.43 5.50
N PHE A 43 9.81 4.65 4.48
CA PHE A 43 11.21 4.91 4.77
C PHE A 43 11.42 6.25 5.49
N GLY A 44 10.70 7.30 5.13
CA GLY A 44 10.79 8.59 5.82
C GLY A 44 10.37 8.54 7.29
N CYS A 45 9.50 7.60 7.66
CA CYS A 45 8.81 7.60 8.95
C CYS A 45 8.96 6.30 9.76
N THR A 46 9.78 5.31 9.38
CA THR A 46 9.82 4.03 10.10
C THR A 46 10.62 4.06 11.41
N LEU A 47 10.08 3.44 12.48
CA LEU A 47 10.81 3.10 13.70
C LEU A 47 12.01 2.17 13.44
N ASN A 48 12.07 1.50 12.29
CA ASN A 48 13.21 0.66 11.93
C ASN A 48 14.51 1.47 11.85
N ALA A 49 14.43 2.76 11.50
CA ALA A 49 15.58 3.66 11.56
C ALA A 49 16.13 3.78 12.99
N LEU A 50 15.27 3.67 14.01
CA LEU A 50 15.65 3.69 15.42
C LEU A 50 16.22 2.35 15.91
N ASN A 51 15.81 1.23 15.30
CA ASN A 51 16.21 -0.11 15.72
C ASN A 51 17.49 -0.61 15.02
N ASP A 52 17.58 -0.45 13.70
CA ASP A 52 18.74 -0.82 12.88
C ASP A 52 18.87 0.15 11.70
N PHE A 53 19.59 1.25 11.95
CA PHE A 53 19.82 2.28 10.96
C PHE A 53 20.53 1.76 9.71
N ASN A 54 21.44 0.80 9.84
CA ASN A 54 22.18 0.27 8.70
C ASN A 54 21.25 -0.51 7.78
N LEU A 55 20.45 -1.43 8.32
CA LEU A 55 19.45 -2.17 7.56
C LEU A 55 18.45 -1.23 6.88
N PHE A 56 17.97 -0.22 7.61
CA PHE A 56 17.09 0.81 7.10
C PHE A 56 17.71 1.62 5.94
N ARG A 57 18.90 2.19 6.14
CA ARG A 57 19.64 2.95 5.13
C ARG A 57 19.87 2.12 3.87
N ASN A 58 20.22 0.87 4.06
CA ASN A 58 20.48 -0.07 2.99
C ASN A 58 19.23 -0.38 2.14
N ALA A 59 18.06 -0.49 2.77
CA ALA A 59 16.79 -0.57 2.04
C ALA A 59 16.51 0.70 1.24
N VAL A 60 16.80 1.89 1.79
CA VAL A 60 16.70 3.16 1.05
C VAL A 60 17.65 3.20 -0.15
N ILE A 61 18.88 2.68 -0.01
CA ILE A 61 19.82 2.55 -1.12
C ILE A 61 19.25 1.64 -2.21
N ALA A 62 18.67 0.50 -1.85
CA ALA A 62 18.02 -0.39 -2.81
C ALA A 62 16.80 0.28 -3.49
N PHE A 63 15.94 0.93 -2.71
CA PHE A 63 14.79 1.69 -3.22
C PHE A 63 15.19 2.73 -4.26
N LYS A 64 16.20 3.55 -3.96
CA LYS A 64 16.65 4.61 -4.87
C LYS A 64 17.49 4.10 -6.03
N GLY A 65 18.28 3.04 -5.81
CA GLY A 65 19.24 2.54 -6.80
C GLY A 65 18.68 1.48 -7.75
N GLN A 66 17.64 0.75 -7.34
CA GLN A 66 17.10 -0.38 -8.10
C GLN A 66 15.71 -0.14 -8.68
N ALA A 67 14.94 0.81 -8.16
CA ALA A 67 13.69 1.23 -8.79
C ALA A 67 13.99 1.96 -10.11
N GLN A 68 13.33 1.55 -11.19
CA GLN A 68 13.45 2.22 -12.49
C GLN A 68 12.40 3.33 -12.67
N GLN A 69 11.34 3.31 -11.86
CA GLN A 69 10.28 4.31 -11.86
C GLN A 69 9.76 4.56 -10.44
N PHE A 70 9.19 5.75 -10.22
CA PHE A 70 8.48 6.10 -8.99
C PHE A 70 7.08 6.62 -9.30
N TYR A 71 6.09 6.10 -8.57
CA TYR A 71 4.83 6.81 -8.34
C TYR A 71 5.02 7.75 -7.17
N LYS A 72 4.86 9.05 -7.41
CA LYS A 72 5.31 10.11 -6.49
C LYS A 72 4.17 10.71 -5.70
N GLU A 73 2.95 10.50 -6.17
CA GLU A 73 1.77 11.13 -5.63
C GLU A 73 1.25 10.31 -4.46
N HIS A 74 0.74 10.99 -3.43
CA HIS A 74 0.01 10.35 -2.34
C HIS A 74 -1.18 9.55 -2.91
N PRO A 75 -1.61 8.40 -2.33
CA PRO A 75 -2.62 7.53 -2.95
C PRO A 75 -3.92 8.24 -3.33
N ILE A 76 -4.41 9.13 -2.46
CA ILE A 76 -5.60 9.96 -2.74
C ILE A 76 -5.39 10.86 -3.95
N GLU A 77 -4.24 11.49 -4.06
CA GLU A 77 -3.90 12.36 -5.19
C GLU A 77 -3.69 11.56 -6.48
N TYR A 78 -3.16 10.34 -6.36
CA TYR A 78 -3.03 9.42 -7.48
C TYR A 78 -4.39 8.94 -8.01
N ILE A 79 -5.36 8.65 -7.12
CA ILE A 79 -6.75 8.34 -7.52
C ILE A 79 -7.37 9.51 -8.31
N LYS A 80 -7.15 10.75 -7.86
CA LYS A 80 -7.58 11.96 -8.57
C LYS A 80 -6.94 12.05 -9.96
N LEU A 81 -5.62 11.82 -10.06
CA LEU A 81 -4.91 11.83 -11.34
C LEU A 81 -5.44 10.80 -12.33
N LEU A 82 -5.63 9.54 -11.89
CA LEU A 82 -6.24 8.50 -12.72
C LEU A 82 -7.63 8.90 -13.23
N SER A 83 -8.34 9.69 -12.41
CA SER A 83 -9.67 10.23 -12.69
C SER A 83 -9.66 11.53 -13.50
N ASN A 84 -8.51 11.93 -14.08
CA ASN A 84 -8.31 13.18 -14.84
C ASN A 84 -8.41 14.49 -14.04
N TYR A 85 -8.25 14.43 -12.71
CA TYR A 85 -8.15 15.63 -11.88
C TYR A 85 -6.68 15.98 -11.63
N PRO A 86 -6.31 17.27 -11.57
CA PRO A 86 -4.94 17.67 -11.29
C PRO A 86 -4.52 17.23 -9.87
N SER A 87 -3.27 16.80 -9.72
CA SER A 87 -2.64 16.65 -8.41
C SER A 87 -1.87 17.90 -8.05
N ASN A 88 -1.93 18.29 -6.78
CA ASN A 88 -1.23 19.46 -6.24
C ASN A 88 -0.24 19.08 -5.11
N SER A 89 0.33 17.88 -5.12
CA SER A 89 1.15 17.41 -3.99
C SER A 89 2.65 17.58 -4.21
N ASP A 90 3.25 18.57 -3.54
CA ASP A 90 4.71 18.73 -3.44
C ASP A 90 5.35 17.78 -2.40
N LYS A 91 4.54 16.93 -1.73
CA LYS A 91 4.99 16.05 -0.63
C LYS A 91 6.13 15.09 -1.04
N TRP A 92 6.20 14.69 -2.30
CA TRP A 92 7.30 13.86 -2.78
C TRP A 92 8.65 14.56 -2.71
N ILE A 93 8.70 15.87 -2.94
CA ILE A 93 9.96 16.62 -2.94
C ILE A 93 10.56 16.58 -1.53
N GLU A 94 9.75 16.96 -0.52
CA GLU A 94 10.13 16.90 0.89
C GLU A 94 10.54 15.48 1.32
N LEU A 95 9.75 14.48 0.91
CA LEU A 95 10.05 13.08 1.20
C LEU A 95 11.37 12.63 0.57
N ASN A 96 11.60 12.95 -0.69
CA ASN A 96 12.81 12.56 -1.42
C ASN A 96 14.05 13.26 -0.86
N GLU A 97 13.94 14.49 -0.37
CA GLU A 97 15.00 15.17 0.38
C GLU A 97 15.34 14.41 1.67
N SER A 98 14.32 14.00 2.44
CA SER A 98 14.52 13.17 3.63
C SER A 98 15.22 11.85 3.29
N LEU A 99 14.81 11.16 2.22
CA LEU A 99 15.48 9.94 1.75
C LEU A 99 16.94 10.18 1.33
N ASN A 100 17.24 11.33 0.72
CA ASN A 100 18.61 11.71 0.36
C ASN A 100 19.49 11.91 1.60
N LYS A 101 18.93 12.48 2.69
CA LYS A 101 19.65 12.61 3.97
C LYS A 101 19.98 11.23 4.56
N VAL A 102 19.06 10.28 4.50
CA VAL A 102 19.32 8.89 4.93
C VAL A 102 20.44 8.27 4.09
N PHE A 103 20.36 8.40 2.77
CA PHE A 103 21.34 7.86 1.84
C PHE A 103 22.76 8.40 2.14
N GLY A 104 22.88 9.70 2.45
CA GLY A 104 24.16 10.35 2.75
C GLY A 104 24.71 10.11 4.16
N THR A 105 23.86 9.78 5.13
CA THR A 105 24.26 9.59 6.53
C THR A 105 24.93 8.23 6.72
N LYS A 106 26.21 8.20 7.12
CA LYS A 106 26.93 6.94 7.46
C LYS A 106 26.62 6.47 8.87
N GLU A 107 26.61 7.40 9.82
CA GLU A 107 26.29 7.15 11.23
C GLU A 107 25.32 8.22 11.71
N PRO A 108 24.14 7.84 12.21
CA PRO A 108 23.15 8.79 12.72
C PRO A 108 23.57 9.31 14.10
N ASN A 109 23.43 10.61 14.32
CA ASN A 109 23.62 11.21 15.64
C ASN A 109 22.30 11.16 16.46
N PRO A 110 22.31 11.42 17.77
CA PRO A 110 21.09 11.43 18.59
C PRO A 110 19.97 12.33 18.05
N ALA A 111 20.31 13.51 17.52
CA ALA A 111 19.34 14.44 16.95
C ALA A 111 18.60 13.88 15.72
N TYR A 112 19.25 13.00 14.95
CA TYR A 112 18.60 12.29 13.85
C TYR A 112 17.48 11.38 14.36
N TYR A 113 17.72 10.65 15.45
CA TYR A 113 16.72 9.73 16.03
C TYR A 113 15.53 10.50 16.60
N ASP A 114 15.77 11.63 17.28
CA ASP A 114 14.71 12.49 17.80
C ASP A 114 13.85 13.08 16.68
N ALA A 115 14.48 13.55 15.59
CA ALA A 115 13.78 14.05 14.41
C ALA A 115 12.96 12.94 13.74
N ALA A 116 13.53 11.75 13.54
CA ALA A 116 12.82 10.61 12.96
C ALA A 116 11.62 10.18 13.79
N LYS A 117 11.75 10.19 15.12
CA LYS A 117 10.64 9.91 16.05
C LYS A 117 9.53 10.96 15.94
N HIS A 118 9.89 12.24 15.89
CA HIS A 118 8.92 13.33 15.75
C HIS A 118 8.14 13.26 14.43
N GLU A 119 8.84 13.01 13.31
CA GLU A 119 8.19 12.83 12.01
C GLU A 119 7.27 11.61 11.99
N TYR A 120 7.66 10.51 12.66
CA TYR A 120 6.79 9.35 12.81
C TYR A 120 5.52 9.64 13.64
N GLU A 121 5.63 10.35 14.76
CA GLU A 121 4.49 10.70 15.61
C GLU A 121 3.53 11.65 14.88
N LYS A 122 4.07 12.65 14.18
CA LYS A 122 3.31 13.55 13.32
C LYS A 122 2.57 12.77 12.24
N TYR A 123 3.25 11.85 11.56
CA TYR A 123 2.61 10.97 10.58
C TYR A 123 1.48 10.15 11.18
N TYR A 124 1.74 9.44 12.27
CA TYR A 124 0.75 8.54 12.86
C TYR A 124 -0.52 9.30 13.19
N THR A 125 -0.38 10.54 13.64
CA THR A 125 -1.50 11.46 13.89
C THR A 125 -2.21 11.84 12.59
N GLU A 126 -1.50 12.40 11.60
CA GLU A 126 -2.10 12.85 10.33
C GLU A 126 -2.80 11.72 9.57
N ALA A 127 -2.20 10.53 9.54
CA ALA A 127 -2.76 9.37 8.88
C ALA A 127 -3.94 8.81 9.67
N SER A 128 -3.88 8.77 11.00
CA SER A 128 -5.04 8.39 11.83
C SER A 128 -6.23 9.32 11.58
N ASP A 129 -6.01 10.64 11.52
CA ASP A 129 -7.07 11.62 11.28
C ASP A 129 -7.67 11.48 9.87
N LEU A 130 -6.82 11.24 8.87
CA LEU A 130 -7.27 11.03 7.49
C LEU A 130 -8.13 9.76 7.34
N LEU A 131 -7.84 8.73 8.12
CA LEU A 131 -8.49 7.41 8.07
C LEU A 131 -9.68 7.29 9.01
N GLU A 132 -9.81 8.19 9.98
CA GLU A 132 -10.88 8.18 10.98
C GLU A 132 -12.29 8.05 10.36
N PRO A 133 -12.66 8.79 9.30
CA PRO A 133 -13.98 8.66 8.69
C PRO A 133 -14.26 7.25 8.16
N PHE A 134 -13.22 6.58 7.65
CA PHE A 134 -13.35 5.23 7.14
C PHE A 134 -13.48 4.21 8.26
N VAL A 135 -12.63 4.31 9.30
CA VAL A 135 -12.72 3.44 10.47
C VAL A 135 -14.10 3.55 11.11
N ARG A 136 -14.63 4.76 11.26
CA ARG A 136 -16.00 5.00 11.74
C ARG A 136 -17.05 4.37 10.84
N PHE A 137 -16.95 4.53 9.51
CA PHE A 137 -17.87 3.89 8.57
C PHE A 137 -17.90 2.37 8.73
N VAL A 138 -16.74 1.73 8.87
CA VAL A 138 -16.64 0.27 9.08
C VAL A 138 -17.27 -0.13 10.41
N ASP A 139 -16.97 0.60 11.48
CA ASP A 139 -17.52 0.30 12.80
C ASP A 139 -19.05 0.49 12.82
N ASP A 140 -19.57 1.56 12.22
CA ASP A 140 -21.01 1.81 12.09
C ASP A 140 -21.69 0.71 11.26
N TYR A 141 -21.08 0.30 10.14
CA TYR A 141 -21.55 -0.82 9.34
C TYR A 141 -21.60 -2.12 10.16
N ARG A 142 -20.52 -2.45 10.87
CA ARG A 142 -20.45 -3.65 11.74
C ARG A 142 -21.52 -3.63 12.82
N ASN A 143 -21.76 -2.48 13.44
CA ASN A 143 -22.77 -2.29 14.47
C ASN A 143 -24.20 -2.41 13.93
N SER A 144 -24.42 -2.12 12.63
CA SER A 144 -25.71 -2.29 11.98
C SER A 144 -26.09 -3.77 11.72
N ILE A 145 -25.14 -4.71 11.79
CA ILE A 145 -25.36 -6.13 11.52
C ILE A 145 -26.02 -6.81 12.72
N THR A 146 -27.35 -6.98 12.66
CA THR A 146 -28.15 -7.59 13.73
C THR A 146 -28.02 -9.11 13.83
N ASN A 147 -27.83 -9.81 12.70
CA ASN A 147 -27.65 -11.27 12.67
C ASN A 147 -26.36 -11.67 11.95
N LYS A 148 -25.28 -11.82 12.71
CA LYS A 148 -23.94 -12.17 12.19
C LYS A 148 -23.90 -13.50 11.45
N GLY A 149 -24.68 -14.50 11.87
CA GLY A 149 -24.70 -15.82 11.23
C GLY A 149 -25.34 -15.79 9.85
N LEU A 150 -26.49 -15.11 9.72
CA LEU A 150 -27.15 -14.90 8.43
C LEU A 150 -26.32 -14.00 7.52
N HIS A 151 -25.75 -12.93 8.08
CA HIS A 151 -24.84 -12.05 7.35
C HIS A 151 -23.66 -12.83 6.77
N LYS A 152 -22.96 -13.64 7.57
CA LYS A 152 -21.85 -14.49 7.11
C LYS A 152 -22.25 -15.47 6.00
N LYS A 153 -23.45 -16.05 6.07
CA LYS A 153 -23.97 -16.93 5.01
C LYS A 153 -24.21 -16.16 3.71
N ASN A 154 -24.78 -14.96 3.80
CA ASN A 154 -25.07 -14.12 2.64
C ASN A 154 -23.80 -13.54 2.00
N MET A 155 -22.78 -13.20 2.81
CA MET A 155 -21.48 -12.69 2.36
C MET A 155 -20.71 -13.63 1.44
N ASN A 156 -21.01 -14.94 1.49
CA ASN A 156 -20.42 -15.92 0.60
C ASN A 156 -21.15 -16.05 -0.75
N ALA A 157 -22.28 -15.37 -0.94
CA ALA A 157 -23.00 -15.35 -2.21
C ALA A 157 -22.43 -14.28 -3.16
N SER A 158 -22.26 -14.61 -4.44
CA SER A 158 -21.66 -13.71 -5.43
C SER A 158 -22.42 -12.39 -5.60
N ILE A 159 -23.75 -12.40 -5.49
CA ILE A 159 -24.58 -11.20 -5.58
C ILE A 159 -24.27 -10.22 -4.46
N SER A 160 -24.08 -10.73 -3.23
CA SER A 160 -23.73 -9.88 -2.09
C SER A 160 -22.37 -9.23 -2.26
N ARG A 161 -21.39 -9.94 -2.85
CA ARG A 161 -20.06 -9.35 -3.15
C ARG A 161 -20.15 -8.17 -4.11
N LEU A 162 -20.95 -8.28 -5.17
CA LEU A 162 -21.15 -7.17 -6.13
C LEU A 162 -21.84 -5.97 -5.47
N GLN A 163 -22.86 -6.21 -4.65
CA GLN A 163 -23.55 -5.13 -3.92
C GLN A 163 -22.63 -4.40 -2.94
N GLN A 164 -21.72 -5.13 -2.30
CA GLN A 164 -20.74 -4.52 -1.39
C GLN A 164 -19.71 -3.67 -2.13
N ILE A 165 -19.21 -4.14 -3.27
CA ILE A 165 -18.30 -3.34 -4.10
C ILE A 165 -18.94 -1.99 -4.46
N GLU A 166 -20.20 -1.98 -4.87
CA GLU A 166 -20.91 -0.73 -5.19
C GLU A 166 -21.11 0.17 -3.95
N ALA A 167 -21.38 -0.42 -2.78
CA ALA A 167 -21.43 0.34 -1.52
C ALA A 167 -20.05 0.94 -1.16
N THR A 168 -18.98 0.18 -1.29
CA THR A 168 -17.60 0.64 -1.08
C THR A 168 -17.25 1.77 -2.04
N LYS A 169 -17.60 1.64 -3.33
CA LYS A 169 -17.43 2.74 -4.30
C LYS A 169 -18.17 3.99 -3.84
N SER A 170 -19.43 3.87 -3.41
CA SER A 170 -20.21 5.03 -2.95
C SER A 170 -19.56 5.74 -1.76
N VAL A 171 -19.02 4.99 -0.79
CA VAL A 171 -18.35 5.55 0.39
C VAL A 171 -17.07 6.29 -0.01
N ILE A 172 -16.26 5.67 -0.86
CA ILE A 172 -15.03 6.29 -1.35
C ILE A 172 -15.36 7.52 -2.21
N THR A 173 -16.34 7.47 -3.12
CA THR A 173 -16.75 8.65 -3.91
C THR A 173 -17.19 9.80 -3.01
N ASN A 174 -17.95 9.53 -1.96
CA ASN A 174 -18.37 10.55 -0.99
C ASN A 174 -17.16 11.15 -0.26
N TRP A 175 -16.16 10.34 0.08
CA TRP A 175 -14.91 10.81 0.69
C TRP A 175 -14.14 11.77 -0.22
N PHE A 176 -14.21 11.55 -1.54
CA PHE A 176 -13.61 12.43 -2.53
C PHE A 176 -14.53 13.61 -2.93
N GLN A 177 -15.61 13.87 -2.20
CA GLN A 177 -16.44 15.09 -2.28
C GLN A 177 -16.91 15.44 -3.71
N GLY A 178 -17.34 14.45 -4.49
CA GLY A 178 -17.91 14.69 -5.83
C GLY A 178 -16.91 14.61 -6.99
N VAL A 179 -15.68 14.15 -6.75
CA VAL A 179 -14.79 13.66 -7.81
C VAL A 179 -15.41 12.42 -8.45
N GLU A 180 -15.55 12.43 -9.77
CA GLU A 180 -15.95 11.24 -10.53
C GLU A 180 -14.76 10.29 -10.63
N ILE A 181 -14.74 9.25 -9.79
CA ILE A 181 -13.64 8.30 -9.73
C ILE A 181 -13.71 7.32 -10.90
N LYS A 182 -12.61 7.17 -11.64
CA LYS A 182 -12.45 6.06 -12.59
C LYS A 182 -12.02 4.80 -11.87
N TRP A 183 -12.88 3.79 -11.89
CA TRP A 183 -12.71 2.57 -11.11
C TRP A 183 -11.89 1.51 -11.82
N GLU A 184 -11.85 1.52 -13.15
CA GLU A 184 -11.18 0.49 -13.97
C GLU A 184 -9.69 0.35 -13.63
N PRO A 185 -8.91 1.44 -13.45
CA PRO A 185 -7.51 1.33 -13.05
C PRO A 185 -7.32 0.87 -11.60
N LEU A 186 -8.37 0.91 -10.78
CA LEU A 186 -8.34 0.63 -9.35
C LEU A 186 -8.90 -0.76 -9.00
N GLU A 187 -8.98 -1.67 -9.99
CA GLU A 187 -9.57 -3.01 -9.82
C GLU A 187 -8.97 -3.74 -8.61
N LEU A 188 -7.64 -3.82 -8.53
CA LEU A 188 -6.97 -4.54 -7.44
C LEU A 188 -7.28 -3.91 -6.08
N PHE A 189 -7.07 -2.60 -5.95
CA PHE A 189 -7.34 -1.85 -4.73
C PHE A 189 -8.79 -2.06 -4.25
N LEU A 190 -9.78 -1.83 -5.13
CA LEU A 190 -11.18 -1.88 -4.77
C LEU A 190 -11.61 -3.27 -4.29
N ASN A 191 -11.21 -4.31 -5.01
CA ASN A 191 -11.61 -5.68 -4.68
C ASN A 191 -10.92 -6.18 -3.41
N VAL A 192 -9.62 -5.88 -3.23
CA VAL A 192 -8.88 -6.26 -2.02
C VAL A 192 -9.36 -5.49 -0.81
N PHE A 193 -9.70 -4.21 -0.99
CA PHE A 193 -10.26 -3.42 0.07
C PHE A 193 -11.64 -3.90 0.52
N ASN A 194 -12.51 -4.24 -0.45
CA ASN A 194 -13.78 -4.89 -0.16
C ASN A 194 -13.60 -6.23 0.56
N GLU A 195 -12.58 -7.01 0.17
CA GLU A 195 -12.23 -8.25 0.86
C GLU A 195 -11.75 -7.99 2.31
N TRP A 196 -10.94 -6.96 2.53
CA TRP A 196 -10.54 -6.50 3.87
C TRP A 196 -11.75 -6.17 4.74
N LEU A 197 -12.71 -5.39 4.21
CA LEU A 197 -13.97 -5.06 4.91
C LEU A 197 -14.74 -6.33 5.28
N ARG A 198 -14.90 -7.24 4.32
CA ARG A 198 -15.55 -8.53 4.53
C ARG A 198 -14.88 -9.32 5.66
N GLN A 199 -13.55 -9.33 5.71
CA GLN A 199 -12.80 -10.04 6.76
C GLN A 199 -12.96 -9.38 8.12
N LEU A 200 -13.01 -8.05 8.19
CA LEU A 200 -13.34 -7.32 9.41
C LEU A 200 -14.75 -7.72 9.88
N ASP A 201 -15.74 -7.81 9.00
CA ASP A 201 -17.10 -8.22 9.38
C ASP A 201 -17.16 -9.66 9.91
N LEU A 202 -16.39 -10.57 9.29
CA LEU A 202 -16.42 -11.99 9.62
C LEU A 202 -15.59 -12.38 10.84
N GLN A 203 -14.58 -11.59 11.17
CA GLN A 203 -13.63 -11.87 12.25
C GLN A 203 -13.78 -10.84 13.36
N ASN A 204 -14.38 -11.24 14.50
CA ASN A 204 -14.62 -10.34 15.63
C ASN A 204 -13.34 -9.69 16.21
N ASN A 205 -12.18 -10.34 16.07
CA ASN A 205 -10.91 -9.87 16.63
C ASN A 205 -9.99 -9.21 15.60
N LEU A 206 -10.36 -9.21 14.30
CA LEU A 206 -9.57 -8.54 13.29
C LEU A 206 -9.75 -7.03 13.47
N LYS A 207 -8.61 -6.34 13.59
CA LYS A 207 -8.51 -4.89 13.60
C LYS A 207 -7.55 -4.50 12.49
N MET A 208 -7.89 -3.42 11.78
CA MET A 208 -7.00 -2.80 10.83
C MET A 208 -6.10 -1.84 11.60
N ASN A 209 -4.79 -2.07 11.58
CA ASN A 209 -3.82 -1.14 12.13
C ASN A 209 -3.34 -0.16 11.04
N LEU A 210 -2.53 0.84 11.40
CA LEU A 210 -2.05 1.83 10.45
C LEU A 210 -1.18 1.25 9.32
N ASN A 211 -0.39 0.22 9.60
CA ASN A 211 0.41 -0.43 8.55
C ASN A 211 -0.48 -1.18 7.56
N ASP A 212 -1.55 -1.84 8.03
CA ASP A 212 -2.52 -2.50 7.16
C ASP A 212 -3.15 -1.51 6.16
N TRP A 213 -3.29 -0.23 6.57
CA TRP A 213 -3.75 0.84 5.68
C TRP A 213 -2.73 1.18 4.60
N ASN A 214 -1.46 1.32 4.94
CA ASN A 214 -0.41 1.55 3.95
C ASN A 214 -0.36 0.41 2.94
N ASP A 215 -0.44 -0.85 3.40
CA ASP A 215 -0.43 -2.03 2.54
C ASP A 215 -1.58 -1.99 1.53
N VAL A 216 -2.79 -1.67 1.99
CA VAL A 216 -3.97 -1.54 1.12
C VAL A 216 -3.85 -0.36 0.17
N PHE A 217 -3.42 0.82 0.64
CA PHE A 217 -3.27 1.99 -0.21
C PHE A 217 -2.13 1.86 -1.21
N ASN A 218 -1.15 1.00 -0.97
CA ASN A 218 -0.12 0.70 -1.96
C ASN A 218 -0.70 0.03 -3.22
N LEU A 219 -1.85 -0.66 -3.09
CA LEU A 219 -2.53 -1.31 -4.22
C LEU A 219 -3.17 -0.31 -5.20
N VAL A 220 -3.37 0.95 -4.79
CA VAL A 220 -3.87 2.02 -5.65
C VAL A 220 -2.97 2.24 -6.87
N TYR A 221 -1.67 1.96 -6.74
CA TYR A 221 -0.69 2.14 -7.81
C TYR A 221 -0.65 0.96 -8.79
N VAL A 222 -1.40 -0.11 -8.56
CA VAL A 222 -1.36 -1.34 -9.37
C VAL A 222 -2.53 -1.34 -10.35
N ALA A 223 -2.25 -0.99 -11.60
CA ALA A 223 -3.26 -1.01 -12.66
C ALA A 223 -3.36 -2.38 -13.34
N PRO A 224 -4.47 -2.68 -14.05
CA PRO A 224 -4.57 -3.91 -14.83
C PRO A 224 -3.38 -4.13 -15.77
N GLY A 225 -2.75 -5.31 -15.65
CA GLY A 225 -1.54 -5.70 -16.38
C GLY A 225 -0.21 -5.42 -15.64
N ASP A 226 -0.25 -4.65 -14.55
CA ASP A 226 0.88 -4.51 -13.63
C ASP A 226 0.91 -5.70 -12.65
N LEU A 227 2.09 -5.91 -12.04
CA LEU A 227 2.28 -6.91 -11.00
C LEU A 227 2.57 -6.24 -9.66
N TYR A 228 2.22 -6.89 -8.56
CA TYR A 228 2.43 -6.45 -7.19
C TYR A 228 3.33 -7.43 -6.46
N TRP A 229 4.37 -6.93 -5.80
CA TRP A 229 5.30 -7.75 -5.03
C TRP A 229 5.27 -7.36 -3.56
N THR A 230 4.82 -8.29 -2.72
CA THR A 230 4.80 -8.17 -1.26
C THR A 230 5.24 -9.48 -0.60
N ARG A 231 5.73 -9.39 0.64
CA ARG A 231 5.99 -10.53 1.54
C ARG A 231 4.96 -10.64 2.67
N ASP A 232 3.92 -9.81 2.68
CA ASP A 232 2.81 -9.95 3.61
C ASP A 232 1.88 -11.09 3.19
N TYR A 233 2.37 -12.31 3.35
CA TYR A 233 1.65 -13.54 3.00
C TYR A 233 0.45 -13.84 3.89
N LYS A 234 0.34 -13.15 5.05
CA LYS A 234 -0.70 -13.43 6.04
C LYS A 234 -1.96 -12.59 5.84
N LYS A 235 -1.82 -11.39 5.27
CA LYS A 235 -2.97 -10.50 5.04
C LYS A 235 -3.06 -10.09 3.58
N THR A 236 -2.27 -9.13 3.12
CA THR A 236 -2.43 -8.49 1.81
C THR A 236 -2.39 -9.51 0.67
N TRP A 237 -1.40 -10.40 0.66
CA TRP A 237 -1.30 -11.46 -0.34
C TRP A 237 -2.50 -12.41 -0.32
N GLU A 238 -2.93 -12.82 0.87
CA GLU A 238 -4.04 -13.75 1.04
C GLU A 238 -5.38 -13.10 0.64
N PHE A 239 -5.58 -11.82 0.94
CA PHE A 239 -6.78 -11.09 0.52
C PHE A 239 -6.81 -10.84 -0.99
N ILE A 240 -5.66 -10.64 -1.63
CA ILE A 240 -5.57 -10.64 -3.11
C ILE A 240 -6.03 -11.98 -3.68
N LYS A 241 -5.61 -13.10 -3.08
CA LYS A 241 -6.05 -14.44 -3.50
C LYS A 241 -7.54 -14.66 -3.26
N GLN A 242 -8.06 -14.27 -2.10
CA GLN A 242 -9.48 -14.43 -1.74
C GLN A 242 -10.41 -13.57 -2.58
N ALA A 243 -9.93 -12.40 -3.02
CA ALA A 243 -10.59 -11.55 -4.01
C ALA A 243 -10.58 -12.14 -5.43
N GLY A 244 -9.85 -13.25 -5.67
CA GLY A 244 -9.74 -13.88 -6.99
C GLY A 244 -8.75 -13.18 -7.94
N LEU A 245 -7.85 -12.36 -7.40
CA LEU A 245 -6.96 -11.47 -8.15
C LEU A 245 -5.49 -11.89 -8.09
N SER A 246 -5.22 -13.18 -7.90
CA SER A 246 -3.87 -13.75 -7.81
C SER A 246 -2.98 -13.46 -9.03
N HIS A 247 -3.56 -13.15 -10.18
CA HIS A 247 -2.81 -12.81 -11.40
C HIS A 247 -2.05 -11.48 -11.29
N TYR A 248 -2.40 -10.62 -10.33
CA TYR A 248 -1.62 -9.43 -9.98
C TYR A 248 -0.38 -9.76 -9.14
N LEU A 249 -0.31 -10.92 -8.48
CA LEU A 249 0.81 -11.24 -7.58
C LEU A 249 2.05 -11.62 -8.37
N PHE A 250 3.17 -10.98 -8.05
CA PHE A 250 4.48 -11.40 -8.52
C PHE A 250 5.09 -12.42 -7.57
N GLU A 251 5.44 -13.59 -8.10
CA GLU A 251 6.17 -14.63 -7.40
C GLU A 251 7.44 -14.96 -8.19
N PRO A 252 8.64 -14.71 -7.65
CA PRO A 252 9.88 -15.11 -8.30
C PRO A 252 10.02 -16.63 -8.32
N GLU A 253 10.59 -17.19 -9.38
CA GLU A 253 10.83 -18.63 -9.51
C GLU A 253 11.76 -19.21 -8.43
N LYS A 254 12.51 -18.36 -7.71
CA LYS A 254 13.43 -18.75 -6.63
C LYS A 254 13.42 -17.77 -5.45
N VAL A 255 12.39 -17.81 -4.62
CA VAL A 255 12.51 -17.27 -3.26
C VAL A 255 12.87 -18.42 -2.32
N ARG A 256 14.15 -18.59 -2.01
CA ARG A 256 14.57 -19.47 -0.91
C ARG A 256 14.18 -18.79 0.41
N GLU A 257 13.42 -19.50 1.24
CA GLU A 257 13.11 -19.09 2.62
C GLU A 257 14.35 -18.95 3.48
#